data_AF-A0A7C2YKY5-F1
#
_entry.id   AF-A0A7C2YKY5-F1
#
_cell.length_a   1.000
_cell.length_b   1.000
_cell.length_c   1.000
_cell.angle_alpha   90.00
_cell.angle_beta   90.00
_cell.angle_gamma   90.00
#
_symmetry.space_group_name_H-M   'P 1'
#
loop_
_entity.id
_entity.type
_entity.pdbx_description
1 polymer ?
#
loop_
_entity_poly.entity_id
_entity_poly.type
_entity_poly.pdbx_seq_one_letter_code
_entity_poly.pdbx_strand_id
1 'polypeptide(L)'
;MFTENARKALELGATSGGGKLVTFGGTRAGLNIAKRLIREFPDANLLSPYLTRSWHEPSEQLRSSDLVFTMCGYGTLLELAVLKKRAILFYPRNDFEQEGNAALFTSRSGYRAYPMDSFPKDIVSVAKKVMDEDPDPPSFVDATNDLAADIISRVDA
;
A
#
# COMPACT_ATOMS: atom_id res chain seq x y z
N MET A 1 -9.71 13.39 17.71
CA MET A 1 -10.88 12.62 18.14
C MET A 1 -11.38 11.87 16.90
N PHE A 2 -11.43 10.53 16.93
CA PHE A 2 -11.91 9.73 15.78
C PHE A 2 -13.44 9.82 15.71
N THR A 3 -14.00 9.81 14.50
CA THR A 3 -15.46 9.72 14.31
C THR A 3 -15.97 8.37 14.83
N GLU A 4 -17.24 8.29 15.19
CA GLU A 4 -17.87 7.05 15.65
C GLU A 4 -17.74 5.91 14.62
N ASN A 5 -17.79 6.26 13.32
CA ASN A 5 -17.53 5.33 12.21
C ASN A 5 -16.07 4.83 12.18
N ALA A 6 -15.10 5.70 12.44
CA ALA A 6 -13.70 5.30 12.53
C ALA A 6 -13.44 4.41 13.77
N ARG A 7 -14.16 4.62 14.88
CA ARG A 7 -14.12 3.68 16.03
C ARG A 7 -14.71 2.32 15.67
N LYS A 8 -15.86 2.28 14.99
CA LYS A 8 -16.44 1.03 14.49
C LYS A 8 -15.51 0.30 13.50
N ALA A 9 -14.85 1.02 12.59
CA ALA A 9 -13.85 0.43 11.69
C ALA A 9 -12.60 -0.10 12.42
N LEU A 10 -12.26 0.47 13.58
CA LEU A 10 -11.18 -0.01 14.45
C LEU A 10 -11.59 -1.23 15.31
N GLU A 11 -12.89 -1.43 15.52
CA GLU A 11 -13.48 -2.52 16.32
C GLU A 11 -13.96 -3.71 15.46
N LEU A 12 -14.33 -3.44 14.20
CA LEU A 12 -14.76 -4.45 13.23
C LEU A 12 -13.55 -4.92 12.44
N GLY A 13 -12.90 -5.98 12.93
CA GLY A 13 -11.96 -6.75 12.11
C GLY A 13 -12.61 -7.13 10.77
N ALA A 14 -11.82 -6.94 9.69
CA ALA A 14 -12.04 -7.37 8.31
C ALA A 14 -13.50 -7.66 7.92
N THR A 15 -14.16 -6.69 7.31
CA THR A 15 -15.40 -6.97 6.58
C THR A 15 -15.09 -7.72 5.28
N SER A 16 -15.88 -8.75 5.01
CA SER A 16 -15.73 -9.69 3.90
C SER A 16 -15.75 -9.01 2.52
N GLY A 17 -14.68 -9.21 1.74
CA GLY A 17 -14.63 -9.21 0.26
C GLY A 17 -15.02 -7.92 -0.47
N GLY A 18 -14.03 -7.28 -1.11
CA GLY A 18 -14.22 -6.05 -1.89
C GLY A 18 -14.11 -4.80 -1.03
N GLY A 19 -13.43 -3.77 -1.55
CA GLY A 19 -13.26 -2.50 -0.86
C GLY A 19 -11.83 -1.95 -0.83
N LYS A 20 -11.65 -0.85 -0.10
CA LYS A 20 -10.39 -0.11 -0.03
C LYS A 20 -9.62 -0.52 1.23
N LEU A 21 -8.31 -0.69 1.10
CA LEU A 21 -7.42 -1.02 2.20
C LEU A 21 -6.43 0.13 2.43
N VAL A 22 -6.23 0.53 3.68
CA VAL A 22 -5.28 1.58 4.08
C VAL A 22 -4.21 0.92 4.95
N THR A 23 -2.96 0.82 4.47
CA THR A 23 -1.88 0.07 5.16
C THR A 23 -0.80 0.96 5.77
N PHE A 24 -1.15 2.15 6.27
CA PHE A 24 -0.16 3.05 6.87
C PHE A 24 0.14 2.71 8.32
N GLY A 25 1.43 2.73 8.66
CA GLY A 25 1.94 2.51 10.01
C GLY A 25 3.37 3.01 10.16
N GLY A 26 4.00 2.79 11.31
CA GLY A 26 5.44 3.04 11.50
C GLY A 26 5.87 4.49 11.75
N THR A 27 5.14 5.50 11.25
CA THR A 27 5.53 6.92 11.41
C THR A 27 4.34 7.86 11.67
N ARG A 28 4.63 9.04 12.25
CA ARG A 28 3.62 10.11 12.46
C ARG A 28 3.05 10.63 11.14
N ALA A 29 3.87 10.70 10.09
CA ALA A 29 3.43 11.12 8.76
C ALA A 29 2.42 10.11 8.17
N GLY A 30 2.76 8.82 8.19
CA GLY A 30 1.85 7.76 7.75
C GLY A 30 0.52 7.78 8.53
N LEU A 31 0.58 8.01 9.85
CA LEU A 31 -0.62 8.12 10.68
C LEU A 31 -1.56 9.27 10.27
N ASN A 32 -0.99 10.42 9.89
CA ASN A 32 -1.78 11.57 9.44
C ASN A 32 -2.47 11.31 8.10
N ILE A 33 -1.76 10.63 7.18
CA ILE A 33 -2.31 10.21 5.88
C ILE A 33 -3.44 9.21 6.09
N ALA A 34 -3.24 8.16 6.90
CA ALA A 34 -4.30 7.21 7.24
C ALA A 34 -5.55 7.89 7.81
N LYS A 35 -5.38 8.80 8.78
CA LYS A 35 -6.51 9.56 9.36
C LYS A 35 -7.24 10.40 8.33
N ARG A 36 -6.55 10.90 7.31
CA ARG A 36 -7.20 11.63 6.21
C ARG A 36 -7.96 10.66 5.31
N LEU A 37 -7.34 9.57 4.88
CA LEU A 37 -7.96 8.56 4.04
C LEU A 37 -9.21 7.95 4.66
N ILE A 38 -9.20 7.62 5.95
CA ILE A 38 -10.38 7.07 6.65
C ILE A 38 -11.53 8.10 6.75
N ARG A 39 -11.24 9.40 6.72
CA ARG A 39 -12.32 10.42 6.66
C ARG A 39 -12.96 10.49 5.28
N GLU A 40 -12.16 10.33 4.22
CA GLU A 40 -12.64 10.32 2.83
C GLU A 40 -13.30 8.98 2.45
N PHE A 41 -12.85 7.88 3.06
CA PHE A 41 -13.30 6.51 2.84
C PHE A 41 -13.66 5.85 4.18
N PRO A 42 -14.82 6.18 4.76
CA PRO A 42 -15.23 5.64 6.06
C PRO A 42 -15.51 4.13 6.03
N ASP A 43 -15.64 3.55 4.84
CA ASP A 43 -15.82 2.13 4.54
C ASP A 43 -14.48 1.38 4.36
N ALA A 44 -13.34 2.07 4.36
CA ALA A 44 -12.05 1.43 4.12
C ALA A 44 -11.58 0.62 5.33
N ASN A 45 -11.04 -0.58 5.04
CA ASN A 45 -10.33 -1.38 6.01
C ASN A 45 -8.99 -0.69 6.34
N LEU A 46 -8.63 -0.67 7.62
CA LEU A 46 -7.37 -0.08 8.10
C LEU A 46 -6.47 -1.17 8.65
N LEU A 47 -5.23 -1.24 8.16
CA LEU A 47 -4.16 -2.06 8.70
C LEU A 47 -3.06 -1.13 9.22
N SER A 48 -2.93 -1.02 10.54
CA SER A 48 -1.94 -0.09 11.12
C SER A 48 -1.44 -0.55 12.50
N PRO A 49 -0.12 -0.76 12.69
CA PRO A 49 0.47 -1.12 13.99
C PRO A 49 0.02 -0.26 15.18
N TYR A 50 -0.30 1.01 14.93
CA TYR A 50 -0.63 1.98 15.97
C TYR A 50 -2.13 2.19 16.18
N LEU A 51 -2.96 1.76 15.23
CA LEU A 51 -4.40 1.98 15.29
C LEU A 51 -5.17 0.68 15.48
N THR A 52 -4.70 -0.45 14.95
CA THR A 52 -5.39 -1.74 15.08
C THR A 52 -4.77 -2.59 16.18
N ARG A 53 -5.63 -3.12 17.07
CA ARG A 53 -5.21 -4.06 18.15
C ARG A 53 -5.11 -5.51 17.67
N SER A 54 -5.77 -5.89 16.58
CA SER A 54 -5.63 -7.21 15.95
C SER A 54 -4.95 -7.08 14.59
N TRP A 55 -3.82 -7.77 14.45
CA TRP A 55 -3.23 -8.06 13.15
C TRP A 55 -3.91 -9.32 12.64
N HIS A 56 -5.08 -9.17 12.01
CA HIS A 56 -5.56 -10.25 11.16
C HIS A 56 -4.63 -10.34 9.94
N GLU A 57 -4.42 -11.56 9.42
CA GLU A 57 -3.51 -11.90 8.33
C GLU A 57 -3.46 -10.81 7.24
N PRO A 58 -2.40 -9.96 7.20
CA PRO A 58 -2.31 -8.82 6.29
C PRO A 58 -2.44 -9.23 4.83
N SER A 59 -1.96 -10.43 4.51
CA SER A 59 -2.06 -11.03 3.18
C SER A 59 -3.50 -11.27 2.73
N GLU A 60 -4.41 -11.66 3.63
CA GLU A 60 -5.81 -11.90 3.28
C GLU A 60 -6.57 -10.60 3.05
N GLN A 61 -6.30 -9.58 3.85
CA GLN A 61 -6.88 -8.24 3.66
C GLN A 61 -6.40 -7.63 2.35
N LEU A 62 -5.11 -7.78 2.03
CA LEU A 62 -4.57 -7.33 0.75
C LEU A 62 -5.22 -8.06 -0.42
N ARG A 63 -5.30 -9.40 -0.35
CA ARG A 63 -5.94 -10.23 -1.39
C ARG A 63 -7.42 -9.90 -1.61
N SER A 64 -8.16 -9.56 -0.57
CA SER A 64 -9.60 -9.26 -0.66
C SER A 64 -9.91 -7.80 -1.04
N SER A 65 -8.93 -6.91 -1.00
CA SER A 65 -9.09 -5.50 -1.38
C SER A 65 -9.05 -5.26 -2.88
N ASP A 66 -9.78 -4.24 -3.35
CA ASP A 66 -9.79 -3.80 -4.74
C ASP A 66 -8.83 -2.64 -5.00
N LEU A 67 -8.61 -1.80 -3.98
CA LEU A 67 -7.71 -0.66 -3.99
C LEU A 67 -6.92 -0.59 -2.70
N VAL A 68 -5.61 -0.36 -2.81
CA VAL A 68 -4.71 -0.25 -1.65
C VAL A 68 -4.11 1.15 -1.59
N PHE A 69 -4.26 1.80 -0.44
CA PHE A 69 -3.52 3.00 -0.08
C PHE A 69 -2.35 2.62 0.83
N THR A 70 -1.12 2.88 0.39
CA THR A 70 0.06 2.41 1.13
C THR A 70 1.26 3.35 1.02
N MET A 71 2.28 3.09 1.84
CA MET A 71 3.62 3.64 1.67
C MET A 71 4.43 2.85 0.64
N CYS A 72 5.48 3.45 0.08
CA CYS A 72 6.31 2.84 -0.96
C CYS A 72 7.38 1.89 -0.38
N GLY A 73 7.01 1.09 0.62
CA GLY A 73 7.89 0.07 1.18
C GLY A 73 8.02 -1.11 0.22
N TYR A 74 9.24 -1.62 0.03
CA TYR A 74 9.55 -2.63 -0.98
C TYR A 74 8.67 -3.89 -0.87
N GLY A 75 8.53 -4.46 0.34
CA GLY A 75 7.73 -5.67 0.56
C GLY A 75 6.27 -5.53 0.15
N THR A 76 5.62 -4.42 0.52
CA THR A 76 4.23 -4.16 0.13
C THR A 76 4.08 -3.97 -1.37
N LEU A 77 5.02 -3.28 -2.03
CA LEU A 77 4.99 -3.09 -3.48
C LEU A 77 5.18 -4.40 -4.24
N LEU A 78 6.02 -5.31 -3.73
CA LEU A 78 6.18 -6.65 -4.29
C LEU A 78 4.88 -7.45 -4.19
N GLU A 79 4.21 -7.43 -3.03
CA GLU A 79 2.91 -8.08 -2.87
C GLU A 79 1.84 -7.48 -3.80
N LEU A 80 1.79 -6.15 -3.94
CA LEU A 80 0.90 -5.46 -4.86
C LEU A 80 1.13 -5.89 -6.31
N ALA A 81 2.38 -6.06 -6.70
CA ALA A 81 2.74 -6.47 -8.06
C ALA A 81 2.40 -7.93 -8.33
N VAL A 82 2.75 -8.85 -7.43
CA VAL A 82 2.43 -10.28 -7.54
C VAL A 82 0.93 -10.50 -7.60
N LEU A 83 0.16 -9.79 -6.78
CA LEU A 83 -1.30 -9.89 -6.73
C LEU A 83 -2.02 -9.02 -7.77
N LYS A 84 -1.28 -8.26 -8.59
CA LYS A 84 -1.81 -7.27 -9.53
C LYS A 84 -2.88 -6.37 -8.91
N LYS A 85 -2.58 -5.81 -7.74
CA LYS A 85 -3.48 -4.91 -7.03
C LYS A 85 -3.33 -3.48 -7.53
N ARG A 86 -4.45 -2.77 -7.60
CA ARG A 86 -4.46 -1.32 -7.84
C ARG A 86 -4.04 -0.60 -6.58
N ALA A 87 -3.25 0.46 -6.72
CA ALA A 87 -2.75 1.16 -5.55
C ALA A 87 -2.56 2.67 -5.73
N ILE A 88 -2.77 3.40 -4.64
CA ILE A 88 -2.34 4.78 -4.52
C ILE A 88 -1.27 4.85 -3.44
N LEU A 89 -0.08 5.20 -3.89
CA LEU A 89 1.14 5.16 -3.12
C LEU A 89 1.45 6.55 -2.56
N PHE A 90 1.92 6.59 -1.32
CA PHE A 90 2.36 7.82 -0.68
C PHE A 90 3.78 7.65 -0.14
N TYR A 91 4.69 8.55 -0.50
CA TYR A 91 6.10 8.46 -0.08
C TYR A 91 6.56 9.74 0.61
N PRO A 92 7.44 9.65 1.62
CA PRO A 92 8.10 10.82 2.20
C PRO A 92 9.12 11.39 1.20
N ARG A 93 9.23 12.72 1.12
CA ARG A 93 10.28 13.35 0.31
C ARG A 93 11.66 13.13 0.93
N ASN A 94 12.68 13.06 0.06
CA ASN A 94 14.09 12.83 0.40
C ASN A 94 14.35 11.45 1.03
N ASP A 95 13.43 10.51 0.87
CA ASP A 95 13.64 9.09 1.17
C ASP A 95 13.96 8.40 -0.16
N PHE A 96 15.26 8.23 -0.42
CA PHE A 96 15.75 7.70 -1.70
C PHE A 96 15.11 6.36 -2.07
N GLU A 97 14.92 5.47 -1.08
CA GLU A 97 14.36 4.14 -1.32
C GLU A 97 12.87 4.25 -1.70
N GLN A 98 12.09 4.99 -0.91
CA GLN A 98 10.66 5.11 -1.16
C GLN A 98 10.33 5.94 -2.40
N GLU A 99 11.12 6.97 -2.71
CA GLU A 99 11.00 7.74 -3.95
C GLU A 99 11.34 6.88 -5.17
N GLY A 100 12.44 6.13 -5.13
CA GLY A 100 12.84 5.22 -6.20
C GLY A 100 11.77 4.15 -6.45
N ASN A 101 11.26 3.56 -5.37
CA ASN A 101 10.16 2.61 -5.41
C ASN A 101 8.88 3.21 -6.00
N ALA A 102 8.49 4.41 -5.60
CA ALA A 102 7.32 5.11 -6.14
C ALA A 102 7.43 5.38 -7.65
N ALA A 103 8.63 5.76 -8.11
CA ALA A 103 8.89 6.08 -9.51
C ALA A 103 8.61 4.88 -10.44
N LEU A 104 8.88 3.66 -9.99
CA LEU A 104 8.62 2.43 -10.76
C LEU A 104 7.14 2.21 -11.10
N PHE A 105 6.23 2.79 -10.31
CA PHE A 105 4.77 2.64 -10.46
C PHE A 105 4.08 3.85 -11.08
N THR A 106 4.71 5.03 -11.09
CA THR A 106 4.01 6.32 -11.33
C THR A 106 3.39 6.45 -12.73
N SER A 107 3.98 5.83 -13.75
CA SER A 107 3.50 5.88 -15.15
C SER A 107 2.65 4.67 -15.56
N ARG A 108 2.29 3.80 -14.61
CA ARG A 108 1.63 2.52 -14.89
C ARG A 108 0.13 2.59 -14.59
N SER A 109 -0.64 1.90 -15.42
CA SER A 109 -2.09 1.77 -15.25
C SER A 109 -2.42 1.08 -13.93
N GLY A 110 -3.43 1.58 -13.22
CA GLY A 110 -3.83 1.08 -11.90
C GLY A 110 -3.02 1.63 -10.73
N TYR A 111 -2.11 2.59 -10.97
CA TYR A 111 -1.23 3.14 -9.93
C TYR A 111 -1.15 4.66 -9.97
N ARG A 112 -1.10 5.30 -8.80
CA ARG A 112 -0.69 6.70 -8.66
C ARG A 112 0.23 6.84 -7.46
N ALA A 113 1.23 7.69 -7.56
CA ALA A 113 2.13 7.98 -6.45
C ALA A 113 2.13 9.47 -6.13
N TYR A 114 2.09 9.80 -4.84
CA TYR A 114 2.11 11.18 -4.35
C TYR A 114 3.12 11.33 -3.21
N PRO A 115 3.90 12.43 -3.17
CA PRO A 115 4.58 12.83 -1.96
C PRO A 115 3.57 13.01 -0.81
N MET A 116 3.93 12.61 0.41
CA MET A 116 3.05 12.73 1.59
C MET A 116 2.69 14.18 1.93
N ASP A 117 3.58 15.13 1.62
CA ASP A 117 3.32 16.57 1.79
C ASP A 117 2.43 17.18 0.69
N SER A 118 2.16 16.40 -0.36
CA SER A 118 1.46 16.81 -1.57
C SER A 118 0.21 15.95 -1.80
N PHE A 119 -0.53 15.64 -0.72
CA PHE A 119 -1.75 14.85 -0.79
C PHE A 119 -2.76 15.47 -1.76
N PRO A 120 -3.33 14.69 -2.70
CA PRO A 120 -4.20 15.23 -3.75
C PRO A 120 -5.46 15.86 -3.17
N LYS A 121 -5.90 16.98 -3.77
CA LYS A 121 -7.10 17.70 -3.31
C LYS A 121 -8.37 16.86 -3.41
N ASP A 122 -8.48 16.04 -4.46
CA ASP A 122 -9.62 15.17 -4.72
C ASP A 122 -9.15 13.71 -4.82
N ILE A 123 -8.87 13.10 -3.67
CA ILE A 123 -8.42 11.71 -3.60
C ILE A 123 -9.52 10.72 -4.02
N VAL A 124 -10.80 11.10 -3.89
CA VAL A 124 -11.95 10.26 -4.26
C VAL A 124 -12.01 10.07 -5.77
N SER A 125 -11.87 11.15 -6.54
CA SER A 125 -11.79 11.08 -8.01
C SER A 125 -10.56 10.31 -8.48
N VAL A 126 -9.42 10.50 -7.83
CA VAL A 126 -8.20 9.72 -8.12
C VAL A 126 -8.43 8.23 -7.89
N ALA A 127 -9.00 7.86 -6.74
CA ALA A 127 -9.32 6.47 -6.41
C ALA A 127 -10.27 5.83 -7.41
N LYS A 128 -11.31 6.57 -7.86
CA LYS A 128 -12.23 6.09 -8.89
C LYS A 128 -11.52 5.79 -10.21
N LYS A 129 -10.69 6.72 -10.70
CA LYS A 129 -9.93 6.51 -11.94
C LYS A 129 -9.01 5.30 -11.85
N VAL A 130 -8.29 5.15 -10.73
CA VAL A 130 -7.40 4.01 -10.51
C VAL A 130 -8.20 2.70 -10.47
N MET A 131 -9.39 2.70 -9.88
CA MET A 131 -10.30 1.55 -9.83
C MET A 131 -10.82 1.12 -11.21
N ASP A 132 -10.97 2.07 -12.12
CA ASP A 132 -11.44 1.82 -13.50
C ASP A 132 -10.31 1.35 -14.44
N GLU A 133 -9.06 1.34 -13.98
CA GLU A 133 -7.88 0.94 -14.75
C GLU A 133 -7.52 -0.55 -14.53
N ASP A 134 -6.96 -1.21 -15.55
CA ASP A 134 -6.36 -2.53 -15.39
C ASP A 134 -4.93 -2.39 -14.84
N PRO A 135 -4.57 -3.07 -13.73
CA PRO A 135 -3.26 -2.91 -13.09
C PRO A 135 -2.13 -3.52 -13.92
N ASP A 136 -1.13 -2.70 -14.23
CA ASP A 136 0.10 -3.06 -14.96
C ASP A 136 1.36 -2.87 -14.09
N PRO A 137 1.58 -3.71 -13.06
CA PRO A 137 2.71 -3.53 -12.15
C PRO A 137 4.07 -3.74 -12.83
N PRO A 138 5.16 -3.16 -12.28
CA PRO A 138 6.50 -3.47 -12.74
C PRO A 138 6.82 -4.96 -12.55
N SER A 139 7.61 -5.50 -13.49
CA SER A 139 8.14 -6.85 -13.36
C SER A 139 9.19 -6.86 -12.26
N PHE A 140 8.98 -7.68 -11.24
CA PHE A 140 10.00 -8.00 -10.25
C PHE A 140 10.69 -9.28 -10.69
N VAL A 141 12.02 -9.21 -10.82
CA VAL A 141 12.85 -10.40 -11.01
C VAL A 141 13.31 -10.84 -9.63
N ASP A 142 12.92 -12.03 -9.22
CA ASP A 142 13.47 -12.65 -8.02
C ASP A 142 14.90 -13.14 -8.30
N ALA A 143 15.87 -12.28 -7.97
CA ALA A 143 17.29 -12.59 -8.11
C ALA A 143 17.82 -13.51 -7.00
N THR A 144 16.98 -14.00 -6.09
CA THR A 144 17.41 -14.85 -4.97
C THR A 144 18.14 -16.10 -5.46
N ASN A 145 17.63 -16.74 -6.52
CA ASN A 145 18.25 -17.92 -7.10
C ASN A 145 19.58 -17.59 -7.78
N ASP A 146 19.67 -16.45 -8.47
CA ASP A 146 20.91 -16.01 -9.12
C ASP A 146 21.99 -15.68 -8.08
N LEU A 147 21.62 -15.01 -6.99
CA LEU A 147 22.50 -14.72 -5.86
C LEU A 147 22.95 -15.99 -5.13
N ALA A 148 22.03 -16.93 -4.89
CA ALA A 148 22.37 -18.22 -4.28
C ALA A 148 23.36 -19.00 -5.15
N ALA A 149 23.15 -19.04 -6.47
CA ALA A 149 24.05 -19.68 -7.41
C ALA A 149 25.44 -19.01 -7.45
N ASP A 150 25.51 -17.67 -7.45
CA ASP A 150 26.79 -16.94 -7.40
C ASP A 150 27.55 -17.24 -6.08
N ILE A 151 26.87 -17.22 -4.93
CA ILE A 151 27.48 -17.55 -3.64
C ILE A 151 28.03 -18.97 -3.62
N ILE A 152 27.24 -19.97 -4.06
CA ILE A 152 27.69 -21.38 -4.11
C ILE A 152 28.91 -21.50 -5.02
N SER A 153 28.87 -20.90 -6.21
CA SER A 153 29.98 -20.98 -7.17
C SER A 153 31.29 -20.38 -6.67
N ARG A 154 31.24 -19.45 -5.71
CA ARG A 154 32.42 -18.82 -5.11
C ARG A 154 32.93 -19.55 -3.86
N VAL A 155 32.10 -20.37 -3.23
CA VAL A 155 32.49 -21.20 -2.09
C VAL A 155 33.13 -22.51 -2.58
N ASP A 156 32.72 -23.00 -3.74
CA ASP A 156 33.25 -24.20 -4.39
C ASP A 156 34.47 -23.93 -5.31
N ALA A 157 34.95 -22.68 -5.37
CA ALA A 157 36.13 -22.24 -6.16
C ALA A 157 37.35 -21.98 -5.26
#